data_AF-A0A3D2HUD3-F1
#
_entry.id   AF-A0A3D2HUD3-F1
#
_cell.length_a   1.000
_cell.length_b   1.000
_cell.length_c   1.000
_cell.angle_alpha   90.00
_cell.angle_beta   90.00
_cell.angle_gamma   90.00
#
_symmetry.space_group_name_H-M   'P 1'
#
loop_
_entity.id
_entity.type
_entity.pdbx_description
1 polymer ?
#
loop_
_entity_poly.entity_id
_entity_poly.type
_entity_poly.pdbx_seq_one_letter_code
_entity_poly.pdbx_strand_id
1 'polypeptide(L)'
;MAHTEASVPTKKRILQTCVRLFLMQGYQKTTMLQILEGSQVSNSSFQNIFRAKDGVLAELVDFMFAYQFGTARDTTSNLPPVYVYAAETAIQLTLTELNENLREIYTVSYTKPLILDSIVRQTAQELQTIFSPYLPGLTYTDFYHLDIGTSGVMRSYMLHPCDEDFPLEKKLRDFLTINLRAYNVPPAEVEKAIAFVENLDIRKVARQVMEKLLRDLQMRYDFTLPEEPHLQSAK
;
A
#
# COMPACT_ATOMS: atom_id res chain seq x y z
N MET A 1 23.28 26.91 -9.10
CA MET A 1 23.39 25.43 -9.02
C MET A 1 23.79 24.92 -7.61
N ALA A 2 23.73 25.74 -6.55
CA ALA A 2 24.06 25.33 -5.17
C ALA A 2 22.86 24.83 -4.33
N HIS A 3 21.63 24.91 -4.85
CA HIS A 3 20.41 24.56 -4.09
C HIS A 3 20.04 23.07 -4.12
N THR A 4 20.60 22.29 -5.06
CA THR A 4 20.21 20.89 -5.29
C THR A 4 21.01 19.90 -4.44
N GLU A 5 22.24 20.23 -4.03
CA GLU A 5 23.07 19.30 -3.22
C GLU A 5 22.76 19.36 -1.72
N ALA A 6 22.47 20.56 -1.18
CA ALA A 6 22.09 20.72 0.23
C ALA A 6 20.66 20.19 0.54
N SER A 7 19.82 20.02 -0.48
CA SER A 7 18.46 19.53 -0.32
C SER A 7 18.39 18.02 -0.08
N VAL A 8 19.36 17.23 -0.57
CA VAL A 8 19.37 15.77 -0.44
C VAL A 8 19.54 15.31 1.03
N PRO A 9 20.53 15.81 1.80
CA PRO A 9 20.64 15.47 3.22
C PRO A 9 19.42 15.89 4.02
N THR A 10 18.85 17.06 3.67
CA THR A 10 17.66 17.61 4.35
C THR A 10 16.41 16.77 4.05
N LYS A 11 16.20 16.40 2.79
CA LYS A 11 15.13 15.50 2.37
C LYS A 11 15.23 14.16 3.09
N LYS A 12 16.43 13.57 3.19
CA LYS A 12 16.65 12.31 3.91
C LYS A 12 16.23 12.40 5.38
N ARG A 13 16.65 13.44 6.11
CA ARG A 13 16.25 13.63 7.53
C ARG A 13 14.74 13.80 7.72
N ILE A 14 14.07 14.49 6.80
CA ILE A 14 12.61 14.64 6.82
C ILE A 14 11.94 13.29 6.61
N LEU A 15 12.34 12.51 5.60
CA LEU A 15 11.79 11.19 5.33
C LEU A 15 12.03 10.23 6.50
N GLN A 16 13.26 10.19 7.02
CA GLN A 16 13.63 9.42 8.21
C GLN A 16 12.68 9.69 9.38
N THR A 17 12.44 10.96 9.69
CA THR A 17 11.58 11.38 10.81
C THR A 17 10.12 11.06 10.54
N CYS A 18 9.60 11.46 9.39
CA CYS A 18 8.18 11.30 9.05
C CYS A 18 7.80 9.83 8.93
N VAL A 19 8.55 9.02 8.18
CA VAL A 19 8.24 7.59 7.98
C VAL A 19 8.26 6.87 9.32
N ARG A 20 9.27 7.11 10.17
CA ARG A 20 9.31 6.57 11.53
C ARG A 20 8.08 6.96 12.34
N LEU A 21 7.72 8.25 12.38
CA LEU A 21 6.55 8.71 13.13
C LEU A 21 5.23 8.15 12.59
N PHE A 22 5.06 8.08 11.26
CA PHE A 22 3.86 7.50 10.65
C PHE A 22 3.69 6.04 11.03
N LEU A 23 4.78 5.25 11.01
CA LEU A 23 4.75 3.84 11.39
C LEU A 23 4.55 3.63 12.90
N MET A 24 5.04 4.53 13.75
CA MET A 24 4.96 4.39 15.21
C MET A 24 3.63 4.86 15.81
N GLN A 25 3.12 6.00 15.36
CA GLN A 25 1.97 6.67 15.99
C GLN A 25 0.86 7.04 15.00
N GLY A 26 1.02 6.74 13.71
CA GLY A 26 0.03 7.05 12.69
C GLY A 26 0.24 8.38 11.99
N TYR A 27 -0.35 8.51 10.80
CA TYR A 27 -0.21 9.69 9.94
C TYR A 27 -0.89 10.92 10.56
N GLN A 28 -2.13 10.81 11.00
CA GLN A 28 -2.92 11.94 11.51
C GLN A 28 -2.36 12.50 12.81
N LYS A 29 -1.97 11.62 13.74
CA LYS A 29 -1.40 12.02 15.04
C LYS A 29 -0.01 12.67 14.90
N THR A 30 0.69 12.43 13.80
CA THR A 30 1.98 13.05 13.53
C THR A 30 1.83 14.54 13.18
N THR A 31 2.32 15.38 14.08
CA THR A 31 2.25 16.84 13.97
C THR A 31 3.43 17.41 13.20
N MET A 32 3.24 18.59 12.60
CA MET A 32 4.34 19.32 11.97
C MET A 32 5.45 19.68 12.97
N LEU A 33 5.11 19.96 14.22
CA LEU A 33 6.10 20.28 15.26
C LEU A 33 7.06 19.10 15.48
N GLN A 34 6.52 17.89 15.69
CA GLN A 34 7.32 16.67 15.85
C GLN A 34 8.21 16.41 14.63
N ILE A 35 7.72 16.68 13.42
CA ILE A 35 8.49 16.52 12.18
C ILE A 35 9.65 17.52 12.13
N LEU A 36 9.40 18.79 12.39
CA LEU A 36 10.42 19.85 12.29
C LEU A 36 11.50 19.67 13.36
N GLU A 37 11.11 19.36 14.60
CA GLU A 37 12.03 19.07 15.70
C GLU A 37 12.85 17.80 15.43
N GLY A 38 12.20 16.71 15.03
CA GLY A 38 12.87 15.43 14.80
C GLY A 38 13.82 15.43 13.61
N SER A 39 13.51 16.20 12.55
CA SER A 39 14.36 16.30 11.35
C SER A 39 15.38 17.45 11.42
N GLN A 40 15.29 18.31 12.44
CA GLN A 40 16.09 19.51 12.62
C GLN A 40 16.06 20.43 11.39
N VAL A 41 14.84 20.71 10.89
CA VAL A 41 14.63 21.59 9.73
C VAL A 41 13.68 22.72 10.07
N SER A 42 13.84 23.87 9.40
CA SER A 42 12.86 24.95 9.47
C SER A 42 11.59 24.60 8.72
N ASN A 43 10.47 25.22 9.09
CA ASN A 43 9.22 25.10 8.34
C ASN A 43 9.40 25.49 6.87
N SER A 44 10.15 26.57 6.58
CA SER A 44 10.42 26.99 5.19
C SER A 44 11.19 25.93 4.41
N SER A 45 12.17 25.27 5.02
CA SER A 45 12.94 24.21 4.38
C SER A 45 12.07 22.99 4.08
N PHE A 46 11.21 22.58 5.02
CA PHE A 46 10.25 21.50 4.81
C PHE A 46 9.29 21.82 3.65
N GLN A 47 8.69 23.01 3.67
CA GLN A 47 7.73 23.48 2.65
C GLN A 47 8.35 23.54 1.25
N ASN A 48 9.61 23.94 1.14
CA ASN A 48 10.33 23.98 -0.13
C ASN A 48 10.54 22.58 -0.72
N ILE A 49 10.69 21.54 0.11
CA ILE A 49 10.95 20.16 -0.35
C ILE A 49 9.64 19.40 -0.58
N PHE A 50 8.76 19.36 0.42
CA PHE A 50 7.57 18.50 0.40
C PHE A 50 6.25 19.24 0.26
N ARG A 51 6.24 20.57 0.42
CA ARG A 51 5.04 21.44 0.51
C ARG A 51 4.09 21.13 1.67
N ALA A 52 3.84 19.86 1.99
CA ALA A 52 2.96 19.46 3.07
C ALA A 52 3.33 18.06 3.56
N LYS A 53 2.76 17.67 4.70
CA LYS A 53 2.85 16.29 5.22
C LYS A 53 2.40 15.24 4.19
N ASP A 54 1.42 15.58 3.36
CA ASP A 54 0.92 14.75 2.25
C ASP A 54 2.03 14.43 1.21
N GLY A 55 3.01 15.31 1.00
CA GLY A 55 4.11 15.06 0.06
C GLY A 55 5.07 13.98 0.54
N VAL A 56 5.25 13.84 1.86
CA VAL A 56 6.04 12.75 2.44
C VAL A 56 5.26 11.43 2.39
N LEU A 57 3.94 11.48 2.62
CA LEU A 57 3.07 10.31 2.50
C LEU A 57 3.10 9.74 1.08
N ALA A 58 3.06 10.59 0.05
CA ALA A 58 3.15 10.15 -1.35
C ALA A 58 4.42 9.32 -1.61
N GLU A 59 5.59 9.81 -1.18
CA GLU A 59 6.87 9.10 -1.40
C GLU A 59 6.97 7.78 -0.62
N LEU A 60 6.39 7.71 0.58
CA LEU A 60 6.30 6.47 1.34
C LEU A 60 5.42 5.44 0.62
N VAL A 61 4.28 5.87 0.11
CA VAL A 61 3.28 5.01 -0.51
C VAL A 61 3.78 4.46 -1.84
N ASP A 62 4.43 5.28 -2.68
CA ASP A 62 5.04 4.82 -3.92
C ASP A 62 6.05 3.67 -3.66
N PHE A 63 6.81 3.74 -2.57
CA PHE A 63 7.70 2.66 -2.15
C PHE A 63 6.94 1.40 -1.71
N MET A 64 5.88 1.57 -0.90
CA MET A 64 5.08 0.46 -0.39
C MET A 64 4.39 -0.33 -1.52
N PHE A 65 3.80 0.36 -2.50
CA PHE A 65 3.12 -0.31 -3.63
C PHE A 65 4.10 -1.07 -4.54
N ALA A 66 5.22 -0.43 -4.92
CA ALA A 66 6.24 -1.08 -5.74
C ALA A 66 6.78 -2.37 -5.08
N TYR A 67 6.87 -2.35 -3.75
CA TYR A 67 7.33 -3.49 -2.95
C TYR A 67 6.34 -4.68 -2.94
N GLN A 68 5.04 -4.39 -2.82
CA GLN A 68 3.99 -5.42 -2.72
C GLN A 68 3.83 -6.21 -4.01
N PHE A 69 3.80 -5.53 -5.16
CA PHE A 69 3.73 -6.21 -6.47
C PHE A 69 4.94 -7.10 -6.73
N GLY A 70 6.15 -6.69 -6.29
CA GLY A 70 7.34 -7.54 -6.36
C GLY A 70 7.16 -8.85 -5.58
N THR A 71 6.69 -8.76 -4.34
CA THR A 71 6.50 -9.94 -3.48
C THR A 71 5.36 -10.84 -3.95
N ALA A 72 4.28 -10.26 -4.49
CA ALA A 72 3.17 -11.04 -5.06
C ALA A 72 3.64 -11.90 -6.24
N ARG A 73 4.44 -11.33 -7.15
CA ARG A 73 5.00 -12.07 -8.29
C ARG A 73 5.91 -13.23 -7.86
N ASP A 74 6.72 -13.03 -6.83
CA ASP A 74 7.59 -14.10 -6.30
C ASP A 74 6.75 -15.30 -5.83
N THR A 75 5.60 -15.03 -5.20
CA THR A 75 4.67 -16.03 -4.66
C THR A 75 3.87 -16.75 -5.77
N THR A 76 3.74 -16.15 -6.95
CA THR A 76 2.87 -16.65 -8.04
C THR A 76 3.64 -16.92 -9.34
N SER A 77 4.96 -17.06 -9.27
CA SER A 77 5.89 -17.07 -10.41
C SER A 77 5.60 -18.12 -11.51
N ASN A 78 4.81 -19.16 -11.21
CA ASN A 78 4.39 -20.20 -12.17
C ASN A 78 2.87 -20.24 -12.42
N LEU A 79 2.14 -19.23 -11.97
CA LEU A 79 0.68 -19.15 -12.09
C LEU A 79 0.28 -18.08 -13.12
N PRO A 80 -0.94 -18.15 -13.68
CA PRO A 80 -1.47 -17.11 -14.53
C PRO A 80 -1.41 -15.72 -13.86
N PRO A 81 -1.24 -14.62 -14.61
CA PRO A 81 -1.08 -13.27 -14.04
C PRO A 81 -2.19 -12.83 -13.07
N VAL A 82 -3.42 -13.34 -13.23
CA VAL A 82 -4.54 -13.04 -12.33
C VAL A 82 -4.25 -13.42 -10.86
N TYR A 83 -3.40 -14.42 -10.62
CA TYR A 83 -3.00 -14.83 -9.28
C TYR A 83 -2.10 -13.78 -8.62
N VAL A 84 -1.35 -12.99 -9.39
CA VAL A 84 -0.56 -11.86 -8.87
C VAL A 84 -1.50 -10.84 -8.23
N TYR A 85 -2.57 -10.46 -8.94
CA TYR A 85 -3.57 -9.52 -8.40
C TYR A 85 -4.23 -10.09 -7.14
N ALA A 86 -4.61 -11.37 -7.15
CA ALA A 86 -5.23 -12.01 -6.00
C ALA A 86 -4.29 -12.05 -4.78
N ALA A 87 -3.01 -12.38 -4.98
CA ALA A 87 -2.01 -12.40 -3.91
C ALA A 87 -1.71 -10.99 -3.39
N GLU A 88 -1.48 -10.03 -4.29
CA GLU A 88 -1.11 -8.64 -3.94
C GLU A 88 -2.21 -7.99 -3.10
N THR A 89 -3.46 -8.02 -3.58
CA THR A 89 -4.59 -7.41 -2.88
C THR A 89 -4.92 -8.12 -1.57
N ALA A 90 -4.75 -9.44 -1.50
CA ALA A 90 -4.91 -10.18 -0.25
C ALA A 90 -3.83 -9.85 0.79
N ILE A 91 -2.57 -9.70 0.36
CA ILE A 91 -1.48 -9.23 1.21
C ILE A 91 -1.79 -7.82 1.70
N GLN A 92 -2.18 -6.91 0.81
CA GLN A 92 -2.47 -5.52 1.15
C GLN A 92 -3.61 -5.40 2.17
N LEU A 93 -4.75 -6.07 1.96
CA LEU A 93 -5.85 -6.08 2.92
C LEU A 93 -5.42 -6.68 4.26
N THR A 94 -4.70 -7.80 4.24
CA THR A 94 -4.23 -8.45 5.47
C THR A 94 -3.26 -7.57 6.25
N LEU A 95 -2.38 -6.81 5.58
CA LEU A 95 -1.50 -5.84 6.24
C LEU A 95 -2.28 -4.79 7.02
N THR A 96 -3.42 -4.33 6.50
CA THR A 96 -4.27 -3.37 7.21
C THR A 96 -4.94 -3.96 8.45
N GLU A 97 -5.17 -5.27 8.48
CA GLU A 97 -5.70 -5.97 9.66
C GLU A 97 -4.62 -6.28 10.70
N LEU A 98 -3.34 -6.33 10.29
CA LEU A 98 -2.22 -6.59 11.19
C LEU A 98 -1.70 -5.33 11.88
N ASN A 99 -1.91 -4.14 11.29
CA ASN A 99 -1.33 -2.90 11.79
C ASN A 99 -2.21 -1.68 11.48
N GLU A 100 -2.79 -1.08 12.52
CA GLU A 100 -3.68 0.08 12.40
C GLU A 100 -2.99 1.34 11.86
N ASN A 101 -1.69 1.54 12.11
CA ASN A 101 -0.96 2.66 11.51
C ASN A 101 -0.78 2.44 10.00
N LEU A 102 -0.54 1.19 9.56
CA LEU A 102 -0.53 0.87 8.12
C LEU A 102 -1.93 1.02 7.50
N ARG A 103 -2.99 0.56 8.18
CA ARG A 103 -4.38 0.81 7.75
C ARG A 103 -4.62 2.30 7.52
N GLU A 104 -4.21 3.14 8.47
CA GLU A 104 -4.34 4.58 8.36
C GLU A 104 -3.55 5.15 7.17
N ILE A 105 -2.29 4.73 7.00
CA ILE A 105 -1.45 5.15 5.86
C ILE A 105 -2.14 4.81 4.55
N TYR A 106 -2.59 3.56 4.34
CA TYR A 106 -3.26 3.16 3.11
C TYR A 106 -4.58 3.91 2.90
N THR A 107 -5.45 3.96 3.91
CA THR A 107 -6.78 4.60 3.80
C THR A 107 -6.69 6.10 3.52
N VAL A 108 -5.75 6.82 4.13
CA VAL A 108 -5.48 8.23 3.80
C VAL A 108 -4.98 8.37 2.37
N SER A 109 -4.10 7.46 1.94
CA SER A 109 -3.52 7.49 0.59
C SER A 109 -4.55 7.30 -0.50
N TYR A 110 -5.50 6.37 -0.32
CA TYR A 110 -6.65 6.21 -1.20
C TYR A 110 -7.70 7.33 -1.09
N THR A 111 -7.61 8.22 -0.10
CA THR A 111 -8.56 9.34 0.08
C THR A 111 -8.04 10.65 -0.51
N LYS A 112 -6.72 10.86 -0.54
CA LYS A 112 -6.10 12.12 -0.98
C LYS A 112 -5.98 12.15 -2.51
N PRO A 113 -6.61 13.10 -3.23
CA PRO A 113 -6.69 13.06 -4.69
C PRO A 113 -5.33 12.94 -5.41
N LEU A 114 -4.31 13.67 -4.96
CA LEU A 114 -2.98 13.62 -5.59
C LEU A 114 -2.26 12.29 -5.36
N ILE A 115 -2.46 11.66 -4.20
CA ILE A 115 -1.83 10.37 -3.88
C ILE A 115 -2.59 9.25 -4.58
N LEU A 116 -3.92 9.31 -4.57
CA LEU A 116 -4.78 8.39 -5.30
C LEU A 116 -4.46 8.39 -6.81
N ASP A 117 -4.31 9.56 -7.45
CA ASP A 117 -3.94 9.63 -8.87
C ASP A 117 -2.61 8.93 -9.16
N SER A 118 -1.60 9.08 -8.28
CA SER A 118 -0.32 8.36 -8.39
C SER A 118 -0.51 6.84 -8.30
N ILE A 119 -1.23 6.38 -7.27
CA ILE A 119 -1.54 4.96 -7.06
C ILE A 119 -2.23 4.39 -8.30
N VAL A 120 -3.30 5.04 -8.75
CA VAL A 120 -4.12 4.53 -9.87
C VAL A 120 -3.31 4.48 -11.17
N ARG A 121 -2.45 5.47 -11.42
CA ARG A 121 -1.57 5.46 -12.59
C ARG A 121 -0.57 4.31 -12.57
N GLN A 122 0.02 4.03 -11.41
CA GLN A 122 0.97 2.93 -11.25
C GLN A 122 0.27 1.59 -11.36
N THR A 123 -0.84 1.41 -10.65
CA THR A 123 -1.63 0.18 -10.65
C THR A 123 -2.21 -0.12 -12.05
N ALA A 124 -2.63 0.88 -12.81
CA ALA A 124 -3.11 0.68 -14.19
C ALA A 124 -2.11 -0.06 -15.11
N GLN A 125 -0.80 0.12 -14.91
CA GLN A 125 0.23 -0.60 -15.68
C GLN A 125 0.23 -2.10 -15.33
N GLU A 126 0.10 -2.40 -14.05
CA GLU A 126 0.00 -3.77 -13.53
C GLU A 126 -1.29 -4.43 -14.00
N LEU A 127 -2.41 -3.72 -13.88
CA LEU A 127 -3.72 -4.22 -14.30
C LEU A 127 -3.77 -4.48 -15.80
N GLN A 128 -3.19 -3.60 -16.62
CA GLN A 128 -3.10 -3.84 -18.05
C GLN A 128 -2.35 -5.13 -18.34
N THR A 129 -1.21 -5.35 -17.68
CA THR A 129 -0.41 -6.57 -17.85
C THR A 129 -1.18 -7.82 -17.41
N ILE A 130 -1.90 -7.73 -16.30
CA ILE A 130 -2.61 -8.85 -15.69
C ILE A 130 -3.89 -9.21 -16.45
N PHE A 131 -4.67 -8.19 -16.85
CA PHE A 131 -6.05 -8.36 -17.28
C PHE A 131 -6.30 -8.18 -18.78
N SER A 132 -5.29 -7.80 -19.58
CA SER A 132 -5.41 -7.79 -21.05
C SER A 132 -5.94 -9.10 -21.67
N PRO A 133 -5.62 -10.31 -21.14
CA PRO A 133 -6.22 -11.54 -21.65
C PRO A 133 -7.75 -11.64 -21.47
N TYR A 134 -8.32 -10.95 -20.48
CA TYR A 134 -9.77 -10.97 -20.18
C TYR A 134 -10.52 -9.77 -20.78
N LEU A 135 -9.79 -8.72 -21.12
CA LEU A 135 -10.30 -7.46 -21.65
C LEU A 135 -9.52 -7.06 -22.92
N PRO A 136 -9.62 -7.86 -24.01
CA PRO A 136 -8.83 -7.63 -25.20
C PRO A 136 -9.18 -6.29 -25.86
N GLY A 137 -8.15 -5.54 -26.25
CA GLY A 137 -8.29 -4.25 -26.92
C GLY A 137 -8.42 -3.05 -25.99
N LEU A 138 -8.51 -3.25 -24.67
CA LEU A 138 -8.41 -2.14 -23.71
C LEU A 138 -7.00 -1.58 -23.65
N THR A 139 -6.92 -0.26 -23.49
CA THR A 139 -5.68 0.50 -23.39
C THR A 139 -5.33 0.78 -21.93
N TYR A 140 -4.12 1.31 -21.69
CA TYR A 140 -3.71 1.82 -20.37
C TYR A 140 -4.76 2.77 -19.77
N THR A 141 -5.31 3.68 -20.57
CA THR A 141 -6.32 4.66 -20.13
C THR A 141 -7.60 3.98 -19.65
N ASP A 142 -8.01 2.90 -20.30
CA ASP A 142 -9.18 2.13 -19.90
C ASP A 142 -8.94 1.42 -18.56
N PHE A 143 -7.75 0.82 -18.37
CA PHE A 143 -7.36 0.22 -17.10
C PHE A 143 -7.24 1.25 -15.98
N TYR A 144 -6.75 2.46 -16.27
CA TYR A 144 -6.76 3.58 -15.34
C TYR A 144 -8.18 3.94 -14.90
N HIS A 145 -9.15 4.01 -15.83
CA HIS A 145 -10.56 4.27 -15.47
C HIS A 145 -11.19 3.14 -14.65
N LEU A 146 -10.89 1.88 -14.98
CA LEU A 146 -11.35 0.74 -14.19
C LEU A 146 -10.79 0.77 -12.76
N ASP A 147 -9.52 1.16 -12.61
CA ASP A 147 -8.85 1.20 -11.32
C ASP A 147 -9.36 2.32 -10.41
N ILE A 148 -9.89 3.43 -10.95
CA ILE A 148 -10.63 4.41 -10.13
C ILE A 148 -11.79 3.73 -9.37
N GLY A 149 -12.48 2.78 -10.01
CA GLY A 149 -13.56 2.02 -9.39
C GLY A 149 -13.05 1.02 -8.35
N THR A 150 -12.07 0.17 -8.73
CA THR A 150 -11.57 -0.91 -7.86
C THR A 150 -10.74 -0.39 -6.69
N SER A 151 -10.01 0.73 -6.85
CA SER A 151 -9.36 1.45 -5.74
C SER A 151 -10.37 1.97 -4.71
N GLY A 152 -11.58 2.36 -5.16
CA GLY A 152 -12.70 2.69 -4.27
C GLY A 152 -13.19 1.50 -3.44
N VAL A 153 -13.25 0.31 -4.05
CA VAL A 153 -13.56 -0.95 -3.35
C VAL A 153 -12.46 -1.26 -2.33
N MET A 154 -11.18 -1.19 -2.73
CA MET A 154 -10.03 -1.41 -1.86
C MET A 154 -10.07 -0.52 -0.62
N ARG A 155 -10.22 0.79 -0.84
CA ARG A 155 -10.36 1.77 0.25
C ARG A 155 -11.50 1.43 1.20
N SER A 156 -12.67 1.08 0.66
CA SER A 156 -13.86 0.80 1.46
C SER A 156 -13.70 -0.45 2.33
N TYR A 157 -13.04 -1.49 1.80
CA TYR A 157 -12.71 -2.69 2.55
C TYR A 157 -11.67 -2.45 3.65
N MET A 158 -10.68 -1.60 3.40
CA MET A 158 -9.68 -1.23 4.42
C MET A 158 -10.26 -0.38 5.56
N LEU A 159 -11.25 0.46 5.27
CA LEU A 159 -11.92 1.33 6.25
C LEU A 159 -12.78 0.58 7.25
N HIS A 160 -13.15 -0.67 6.95
CA HIS A 160 -13.98 -1.50 7.81
C HIS A 160 -13.11 -2.65 8.34
N PRO A 161 -12.57 -2.56 9.57
CA PRO A 161 -11.79 -3.64 10.19
C PRO A 161 -12.54 -4.97 10.22
N CYS A 162 -11.83 -6.10 10.28
CA CYS A 162 -12.52 -7.38 10.48
C CYS A 162 -13.19 -7.42 11.86
N ASP A 163 -14.30 -8.12 11.94
CA ASP A 163 -15.01 -8.44 13.17
C ASP A 163 -15.56 -9.88 13.10
N GLU A 164 -16.40 -10.26 14.06
CA GLU A 164 -17.00 -11.60 14.13
C GLU A 164 -17.90 -11.92 12.92
N ASP A 165 -18.59 -10.93 12.36
CA ASP A 165 -19.51 -11.08 11.24
C ASP A 165 -18.80 -10.98 9.87
N PHE A 166 -17.65 -10.31 9.84
CA PHE A 166 -16.84 -10.10 8.65
C PHE A 166 -15.36 -10.43 8.87
N PRO A 167 -15.03 -11.73 9.07
CA PRO A 167 -13.67 -12.19 9.27
C PRO A 167 -12.81 -12.02 8.00
N LEU A 168 -11.49 -12.05 8.16
CA LEU A 168 -10.52 -11.84 7.07
C LEU A 168 -10.79 -12.75 5.87
N GLU A 169 -11.09 -14.03 6.09
CA GLU A 169 -11.35 -15.01 5.04
C GLU A 169 -12.54 -14.58 4.17
N LYS A 170 -13.64 -14.15 4.82
CA LYS A 170 -14.82 -13.65 4.13
C LYS A 170 -14.54 -12.33 3.42
N LYS A 171 -13.80 -11.42 4.06
CA LYS A 171 -13.38 -10.15 3.48
C LYS A 171 -12.57 -10.35 2.19
N LEU A 172 -11.56 -11.23 2.21
CA LEU A 172 -10.73 -11.54 1.06
C LEU A 172 -11.55 -12.19 -0.07
N ARG A 173 -12.39 -13.18 0.25
CA ARG A 173 -13.27 -13.84 -0.73
C ARG A 173 -14.20 -12.83 -1.41
N ASP A 174 -14.91 -12.01 -0.63
CA ASP A 174 -15.87 -11.04 -1.18
C ASP A 174 -15.15 -9.96 -2.02
N PHE A 175 -14.01 -9.47 -1.54
CA PHE A 175 -13.18 -8.51 -2.27
C PHE A 175 -12.73 -9.06 -3.63
N LEU A 176 -12.15 -10.27 -3.65
CA LEU A 176 -11.67 -10.90 -4.88
C LEU A 176 -12.83 -11.23 -5.83
N THR A 177 -13.97 -11.67 -5.30
CA THR A 177 -15.16 -11.97 -6.11
C THR A 177 -15.63 -10.74 -6.88
N ILE A 178 -15.72 -9.59 -6.21
CA ILE A 178 -16.17 -8.33 -6.84
C ILE A 178 -15.15 -7.87 -7.87
N ASN A 179 -13.88 -7.76 -7.48
CA ASN A 179 -12.87 -7.13 -8.34
C ASN A 179 -12.47 -7.98 -9.53
N LEU A 180 -12.29 -9.29 -9.36
CA LEU A 180 -11.94 -10.16 -10.50
C LEU A 180 -13.07 -10.20 -11.55
N ARG A 181 -14.33 -10.15 -11.11
CA ARG A 181 -15.48 -10.01 -12.03
C ARG A 181 -15.54 -8.64 -12.70
N ALA A 182 -15.15 -7.57 -12.01
CA ALA A 182 -15.04 -6.24 -12.62
C ALA A 182 -14.01 -6.22 -13.78
N TYR A 183 -12.99 -7.09 -13.73
CA TYR A 183 -12.03 -7.29 -14.81
C TYR A 183 -12.39 -8.41 -15.79
N ASN A 184 -13.65 -8.85 -15.81
CA ASN A 184 -14.16 -9.86 -16.74
C ASN A 184 -13.46 -11.25 -16.64
N VAL A 185 -12.89 -11.59 -15.48
CA VAL A 185 -12.32 -12.92 -15.25
C VAL A 185 -13.44 -13.97 -15.22
N PRO A 186 -13.33 -15.10 -15.95
CA PRO A 186 -14.36 -16.13 -15.97
C PRO A 186 -14.64 -16.70 -14.57
N PRO A 187 -15.90 -17.03 -14.22
CA PRO A 187 -16.27 -17.51 -12.87
C PRO A 187 -15.42 -18.68 -12.37
N ALA A 188 -15.07 -19.62 -13.25
CA ALA A 188 -14.23 -20.76 -12.88
C ALA A 188 -12.79 -20.37 -12.52
N GLU A 189 -12.25 -19.31 -13.13
CA GLU A 189 -10.92 -18.80 -12.79
C GLU A 189 -10.96 -17.91 -11.55
N VAL A 190 -12.05 -17.18 -11.33
CA VAL A 190 -12.30 -16.44 -10.07
C VAL A 190 -12.24 -17.39 -8.88
N GLU A 191 -12.98 -18.51 -8.91
CA GLU A 191 -12.97 -19.48 -7.81
C GLU A 191 -11.58 -20.11 -7.61
N LYS A 192 -10.81 -20.35 -8.67
CA LYS A 192 -9.44 -20.86 -8.54
C LYS A 192 -8.49 -19.84 -7.89
N ALA A 193 -8.61 -18.56 -8.25
CA ALA A 193 -7.82 -17.50 -7.64
C ALA A 193 -8.17 -17.30 -6.16
N ILE A 194 -9.46 -17.37 -5.81
CA ILE A 194 -9.92 -17.33 -4.42
C ILE A 194 -9.41 -18.55 -3.65
N ALA A 195 -9.59 -19.76 -4.18
CA ALA A 195 -9.11 -20.98 -3.54
C ALA A 195 -7.60 -20.98 -3.36
N PHE A 196 -6.84 -20.38 -4.28
CA PHE A 196 -5.41 -20.18 -4.10
C PHE A 196 -5.11 -19.33 -2.86
N VAL A 197 -5.76 -18.17 -2.70
CA VAL A 197 -5.58 -17.30 -1.53
C VAL A 197 -6.04 -18.00 -0.23
N GLU A 198 -7.14 -18.74 -0.27
CA GLU A 198 -7.64 -19.50 0.89
C GLU A 198 -6.68 -20.62 1.34
N ASN A 199 -5.89 -21.16 0.42
CA ASN A 199 -4.86 -22.16 0.74
C ASN A 199 -3.53 -21.55 1.20
N LEU A 200 -3.36 -20.23 1.11
CA LEU A 200 -2.20 -19.54 1.68
C LEU A 200 -2.40 -19.33 3.18
N ASP A 201 -1.33 -19.46 3.96
CA ASP A 201 -1.26 -18.82 5.28
C ASP A 201 -1.04 -17.31 5.09
N ILE A 202 -2.11 -16.62 4.68
CA ILE A 202 -2.03 -15.22 4.26
C ILE A 202 -1.56 -14.31 5.41
N ARG A 203 -1.89 -14.64 6.66
CA ARG A 203 -1.42 -13.91 7.84
C ARG A 203 0.09 -14.06 8.01
N LYS A 204 0.65 -15.26 7.80
CA LYS A 204 2.10 -15.46 7.84
C LYS A 204 2.80 -14.74 6.69
N VAL A 205 2.28 -14.84 5.46
CA VAL A 205 2.82 -14.14 4.29
C VAL A 205 2.81 -12.63 4.53
N ALA A 206 1.69 -12.06 4.95
CA ALA A 206 1.57 -10.63 5.23
C ALA A 206 2.50 -10.18 6.37
N ARG A 207 2.68 -10.98 7.44
CA ARG A 207 3.67 -10.68 8.49
C ARG A 207 5.10 -10.62 7.94
N GLN A 208 5.49 -11.60 7.11
CA GLN A 208 6.81 -11.61 6.47
C GLN A 208 7.02 -10.41 5.54
N VAL A 209 5.99 -10.06 4.75
CA VAL A 209 5.98 -8.87 3.90
C VAL A 209 6.13 -7.61 4.74
N MET A 210 5.36 -7.48 5.83
CA MET A 210 5.42 -6.33 6.74
C MET A 210 6.81 -6.18 7.34
N GLU A 211 7.37 -7.24 7.91
CA GLU A 211 8.70 -7.20 8.52
C GLU A 211 9.78 -6.81 7.52
N LYS A 212 9.74 -7.37 6.30
CA LYS A 212 10.73 -7.09 5.27
C LYS A 212 10.54 -5.65 4.72
N LEU A 213 9.31 -5.18 4.53
CA LEU A 213 9.00 -3.79 4.21
C LEU A 213 9.56 -2.83 5.27
N LEU A 214 9.31 -3.09 6.56
CA LEU A 214 9.79 -2.25 7.65
C LEU A 214 11.32 -2.25 7.74
N ARG A 215 11.98 -3.39 7.51
CA ARG A 215 13.45 -3.47 7.42
C ARG A 215 13.98 -2.64 6.25
N ASP A 216 13.36 -2.76 5.08
CA ASP A 216 13.80 -2.03 3.88
C ASP A 216 13.57 -0.52 4.02
N LEU A 217 12.48 -0.09 4.68
CA LEU A 217 12.23 1.31 5.04
C LEU A 217 13.28 1.86 6.02
N GLN A 218 13.62 1.09 7.06
CA GLN A 218 14.65 1.45 8.03
C GLN A 218 16.02 1.61 7.36
N MET A 219 16.39 0.70 6.46
CA MET A 219 17.64 0.80 5.69
C MET A 219 17.63 1.97 4.70
N ARG A 220 16.53 2.14 3.96
CA ARG A 220 16.39 3.18 2.94
C ARG A 220 16.45 4.59 3.53
N TYR A 221 15.78 4.80 4.66
CA TYR A 221 15.66 6.12 5.30
C TYR A 221 16.53 6.28 6.54
N ASP A 222 17.30 5.26 6.94
CA ASP A 222 18.32 5.33 8.00
C ASP A 222 17.72 5.63 9.38
N PHE A 223 16.71 4.85 9.79
CA PHE A 223 16.14 4.91 11.14
C PHE A 223 15.97 3.52 11.74
N THR A 224 15.68 3.47 13.05
CA THR A 224 15.26 2.25 13.74
C THR A 224 13.86 2.38 14.31
N LEU A 225 13.12 1.28 14.28
CA LEU A 225 11.88 1.11 15.04
C LEU A 225 12.20 0.40 16.36
N PRO A 226 11.43 0.65 17.42
CA PRO A 226 11.47 -0.20 18.61
C PRO A 226 11.19 -1.66 18.23
N GLU A 227 11.74 -2.63 18.97
CA GLU A 227 11.55 -4.07 18.71
C GLU A 227 10.07 -4.50 18.72
N GLU A 228 9.20 -3.69 19.32
CA GLU A 228 7.75 -3.82 19.25
C GLU A 228 7.11 -2.44 19.03
N PRO A 229 6.87 -2.01 17.78
CA PRO A 229 6.03 -0.85 17.55
C PRO A 229 4.61 -1.30 17.83
N HIS A 230 4.15 -1.17 19.09
CA HIS A 230 2.83 -1.54 19.59
C HIS A 230 1.91 -2.09 18.51
N LEU A 231 2.05 -3.40 18.22
CA LEU A 231 1.01 -4.19 17.61
C LEU A 231 -0.10 -4.16 18.66
N GLN A 232 -0.89 -3.08 18.68
CA GLN A 232 -2.23 -3.17 19.22
C GLN A 232 -2.88 -4.19 18.31
N SER A 233 -2.82 -5.45 18.73
CA SER A 233 -3.69 -6.49 18.25
C SER A 233 -5.09 -5.88 18.27
N ALA A 234 -5.60 -5.61 17.08
CA ALA A 234 -7.03 -5.48 16.90
C ALA A 234 -7.61 -6.75 17.53
N LYS A 235 -8.43 -6.55 18.57
CA LYS A 235 -9.20 -7.62 19.18
C LYS A 235 -10.11 -8.25 18.14
#